data_AF-A0AAD9BPJ4-F1
#
_entry.id   AF-A0AAD9BPJ4-F1
#
_cell.length_a   1.000
_cell.length_b   1.000
_cell.length_c   1.000
_cell.angle_alpha   90.00
_cell.angle_beta   90.00
_cell.angle_gamma   90.00
#
_symmetry.space_group_name_H-M   'P 1'
#
loop_
_entity.id
_entity.type
_entity.pdbx_description
1 polymer ?
#
loop_
_entity_poly.entity_id
_entity_poly.type
_entity_poly.pdbx_seq_one_letter_code
_entity_poly.pdbx_strand_id
1 'polypeptide(L)'
;MSVGIAQGGPPPAFLRAWCYNFLCTGEMDFHSLSKDDVSDLESCLLISKVEDSADEQSLMLWADEIVSCGYTSQLKLDNKDSIIQAIVLHSTTRLIPMLQQLRKGMELYGLVDQMARNPEACHSLFVPGKITKGLMQIS
;
A
#
# COMPACT_ATOMS: atom_id res chain seq x y z
N MET A 1 -19.24 -3.36 0.65
CA MET A 1 -18.38 -3.17 1.84
C MET A 1 -19.10 -2.40 2.94
N SER A 2 -19.51 -1.14 2.70
CA SER A 2 -20.22 -0.31 3.69
C SER A 2 -21.52 -0.93 4.21
N VAL A 3 -22.38 -1.44 3.32
CA VAL A 3 -23.64 -2.11 3.71
C VAL A 3 -23.38 -3.36 4.55
N GLY A 4 -22.34 -4.14 4.23
CA GLY A 4 -21.95 -5.32 5.00
C GLY A 4 -21.54 -4.95 6.43
N ILE A 5 -20.69 -3.94 6.60
CA ILE A 5 -20.28 -3.48 7.93
C ILE A 5 -21.47 -2.88 8.69
N ALA A 6 -22.29 -2.06 8.04
CA ALA A 6 -23.48 -1.44 8.64
C ALA A 6 -24.53 -2.48 9.07
N GLN A 7 -24.59 -3.63 8.41
CA GLN A 7 -25.51 -4.73 8.71
C GLN A 7 -24.89 -5.84 9.58
N GLY A 8 -23.67 -5.66 10.09
CA GLY A 8 -23.01 -6.66 10.95
C GLY A 8 -22.47 -7.89 10.20
N GLY A 9 -22.26 -7.79 8.88
CA GLY A 9 -21.55 -8.78 8.08
C GLY A 9 -20.07 -8.90 8.46
N PRO A 10 -19.38 -9.96 8.00
CA PRO A 10 -18.00 -10.23 8.38
C PRO A 10 -17.08 -9.07 7.98
N PRO A 11 -16.06 -8.75 8.81
CA PRO A 11 -15.14 -7.68 8.49
C PRO A 11 -14.40 -7.96 7.17
N PRO A 12 -14.26 -6.98 6.27
CA PRO A 12 -13.54 -7.17 5.02
C PRO A 12 -12.08 -7.57 5.27
N ALA A 13 -11.39 -7.01 6.27
CA ALA A 13 -10.07 -7.41 6.74
C ALA A 13 -9.03 -7.74 5.64
N PHE A 14 -9.01 -6.97 4.55
CA PHE A 14 -8.12 -7.19 3.40
C PHE A 14 -7.29 -5.97 2.99
N LEU A 15 -7.53 -4.80 3.58
CA LEU A 15 -6.82 -3.56 3.26
C LEU A 15 -5.43 -3.57 3.90
N ARG A 16 -4.45 -2.96 3.21
CA ARG A 16 -3.18 -2.60 3.83
C ARG A 16 -3.39 -1.45 4.82
N ALA A 17 -2.50 -1.32 5.80
CA ALA A 17 -2.58 -0.28 6.83
C ALA A 17 -2.60 1.13 6.23
N TRP A 18 -1.78 1.40 5.20
CA TRP A 18 -1.76 2.71 4.55
C TRP A 18 -3.10 3.04 3.85
N CYS A 19 -3.76 2.05 3.23
CA CYS A 19 -5.08 2.24 2.63
C CYS A 19 -6.12 2.61 3.69
N TYR A 20 -6.08 1.95 4.86
CA TYR A 20 -6.95 2.26 5.98
C TYR A 20 -6.72 3.68 6.51
N ASN A 21 -5.45 4.06 6.69
CA ASN A 21 -5.08 5.41 7.13
C ASN A 21 -5.59 6.48 6.14
N PHE A 22 -5.49 6.21 4.84
CA PHE A 22 -6.07 7.08 3.81
C PHE A 22 -7.60 7.15 3.92
N LEU A 23 -8.28 6.03 4.16
CA LEU A 23 -9.74 6.03 4.35
C LEU A 23 -10.18 6.77 5.62
N CYS A 24 -9.34 6.86 6.65
CA CYS A 24 -9.61 7.64 7.87
C CYS A 24 -9.35 9.14 7.66
N THR A 25 -8.20 9.50 7.10
CA THR A 25 -7.72 10.90 7.05
C THR A 25 -8.00 11.61 5.73
N GLY A 26 -8.04 10.88 4.62
CA GLY A 26 -8.07 11.42 3.26
C GLY A 26 -6.69 11.82 2.74
N GLU A 27 -5.65 11.65 3.55
CA GLU A 27 -4.28 12.02 3.25
C GLU A 27 -3.39 10.77 3.14
N MET A 28 -2.30 10.90 2.40
CA MET A 28 -1.31 9.85 2.25
C MET A 28 0.05 10.35 2.69
N ASP A 29 0.66 9.62 3.63
CA ASP A 29 2.04 9.84 4.04
C ASP A 29 2.98 8.99 3.20
N PHE A 30 3.54 9.60 2.15
CA PHE A 30 4.47 8.96 1.24
C PHE A 30 5.77 8.50 1.90
N HIS A 31 6.16 9.10 3.03
CA HIS A 31 7.39 8.73 3.73
C HIS A 31 7.23 7.43 4.53
N SER A 32 6.00 7.05 4.84
CA SER A 32 5.69 5.82 5.58
C SER A 32 5.61 4.57 4.70
N LEU A 33 5.57 4.74 3.36
CA LEU A 33 5.41 3.65 2.40
C LEU A 33 6.72 2.90 2.16
N SER A 34 6.59 1.59 1.98
CA SER A 34 7.71 0.69 1.72
C SER A 34 7.41 -0.26 0.56
N LYS A 35 8.41 -1.02 0.12
CA LYS A 35 8.22 -2.10 -0.87
C LYS A 35 7.18 -3.13 -0.45
N ASP A 36 7.01 -3.35 0.86
CA ASP A 36 6.03 -4.29 1.36
C ASP A 36 4.60 -3.82 1.13
N ASP A 37 4.37 -2.52 0.87
CA ASP A 37 3.05 -1.91 0.63
C ASP A 37 2.59 -2.03 -0.82
N VAL A 38 3.48 -2.43 -1.72
CA VAL A 38 3.18 -2.68 -3.14
C VAL A 38 2.42 -4.00 -3.27
N SER A 39 1.39 -4.03 -4.10
CA SER A 39 0.57 -5.23 -4.32
C SER A 39 0.52 -5.71 -5.77
N ASP A 40 0.92 -4.87 -6.73
CA ASP A 40 0.96 -5.28 -8.12
C ASP A 40 2.23 -6.07 -8.44
N LEU A 41 2.07 -7.15 -9.19
CA LEU A 41 3.14 -8.09 -9.47
C LEU A 41 4.29 -7.45 -10.25
N GLU A 42 3.97 -6.56 -11.20
CA GLU A 42 4.95 -5.90 -12.07
C GLU A 42 5.91 -5.02 -11.25
N SER A 43 5.38 -4.15 -10.39
CA SER A 43 6.19 -3.31 -9.52
C SER A 43 6.97 -4.13 -8.49
N CYS A 44 6.38 -5.18 -7.92
CA CYS A 44 7.10 -6.10 -7.03
C CYS A 44 8.31 -6.75 -7.73
N LEU A 45 8.13 -7.23 -8.96
CA LEU A 45 9.21 -7.82 -9.75
C LEU A 45 10.28 -6.79 -10.08
N LEU A 46 9.89 -5.58 -10.51
CA LEU A 46 10.83 -4.50 -10.81
C LEU A 46 11.66 -4.12 -9.58
N ILE A 47 11.02 -4.01 -8.40
CA ILE A 47 11.72 -3.78 -7.13
C ILE A 47 12.77 -4.88 -6.90
N SER A 48 12.39 -6.16 -7.00
CA SER A 48 13.35 -7.25 -6.85
C SER A 48 14.50 -7.18 -7.85
N LYS A 49 14.23 -6.83 -9.12
CA LYS A 49 15.28 -6.65 -10.14
C LYS A 49 16.24 -5.52 -9.80
N VAL A 50 15.74 -4.39 -9.30
CA VAL A 50 16.57 -3.28 -8.84
C VAL A 50 17.41 -3.71 -7.63
N GLU A 51 16.82 -4.42 -6.66
CA GLU A 51 17.54 -4.94 -5.50
C GLU A 51 18.67 -5.89 -5.91
N ASP A 52 18.39 -6.83 -6.81
CA ASP A 52 19.32 -7.88 -7.25
C ASP A 52 20.40 -7.38 -8.24
N SER A 53 20.29 -6.16 -8.76
CA SER A 53 21.23 -5.62 -9.76
C SER A 53 22.65 -5.51 -9.19
N ALA A 54 23.62 -6.24 -9.75
CA ALA A 54 25.00 -6.25 -9.26
C ALA A 54 25.83 -5.04 -9.73
N ASP A 55 25.44 -4.43 -10.85
CA ASP A 55 26.13 -3.33 -11.51
C ASP A 55 25.15 -2.37 -12.21
N GLU A 56 25.64 -1.21 -12.63
CA GLU A 56 24.85 -0.19 -13.34
C GLU A 56 24.34 -0.69 -14.69
N GLN A 57 25.05 -1.62 -15.34
CA GLN A 57 24.64 -2.21 -16.62
C GLN A 57 23.38 -3.06 -16.45
N SER A 58 23.33 -3.85 -15.39
CA SER A 58 22.19 -4.68 -14.98
C SER A 58 20.98 -3.82 -14.62
N LEU A 59 21.22 -2.67 -13.98
CA LEU A 59 20.19 -1.70 -13.65
C LEU A 59 19.64 -1.01 -14.92
N MET A 60 20.51 -0.69 -15.88
CA MET A 60 20.12 -0.08 -17.15
C MET A 60 19.25 -0.98 -18.03
N LEU A 61 19.24 -2.31 -17.81
CA LEU A 61 18.31 -3.21 -18.51
C LEU A 61 16.83 -2.89 -18.22
N TRP A 62 16.56 -2.22 -17.09
CA TRP A 62 15.22 -1.88 -16.62
C TRP A 62 14.99 -0.36 -16.62
N ALA A 63 15.81 0.38 -17.37
CA ALA A 63 15.78 1.84 -17.35
C ALA A 63 14.43 2.40 -17.78
N ASP A 64 13.82 1.83 -18.83
CA ASP A 64 12.54 2.30 -19.36
C ASP A 64 11.41 2.08 -18.33
N GLU A 65 11.40 0.94 -17.65
CA GLU A 65 10.43 0.64 -16.60
C GLU A 65 10.61 1.55 -15.38
N ILE A 66 11.85 1.76 -14.95
CA ILE A 66 12.18 2.68 -13.84
C ILE A 66 11.78 4.12 -14.18
N VAL A 67 12.06 4.57 -15.40
CA VAL A 67 11.66 5.91 -15.89
C VAL A 67 10.15 6.02 -16.00
N SER A 68 9.46 4.94 -16.42
CA SER A 68 7.99 4.92 -16.48
C SER A 68 7.34 5.04 -15.09
N CYS A 69 8.05 4.60 -14.04
CA CYS A 69 7.66 4.83 -12.64
C CYS A 69 7.90 6.28 -12.18
N GLY A 70 8.52 7.14 -13.01
CA GLY A 70 8.77 8.55 -12.71
C GLY A 70 10.15 8.85 -12.13
N TYR A 71 11.05 7.87 -12.03
CA TYR A 71 12.43 8.11 -11.62
C TYR A 71 13.23 8.72 -12.79
N THR A 72 13.72 9.93 -12.62
CA THR A 72 14.40 10.70 -13.69
C THR A 72 15.86 11.06 -13.38
N SER A 73 16.34 10.65 -12.21
CA SER A 73 17.74 10.85 -11.82
C SER A 73 18.66 9.79 -12.43
N GLN A 74 19.96 9.91 -12.18
CA GLN A 74 20.94 8.94 -12.68
C GLN A 74 20.69 7.55 -12.08
N LEU A 75 20.73 6.53 -12.93
CA LEU A 75 20.64 5.11 -12.54
C LEU A 75 22.01 4.65 -12.04
N LYS A 76 22.23 4.76 -10.73
CA LYS A 76 23.43 4.32 -10.04
C LYS A 76 23.07 3.35 -8.94
N LEU A 77 24.00 2.47 -8.57
CA LEU A 77 23.81 1.53 -7.47
C LEU A 77 23.57 2.24 -6.13
N ASP A 78 24.23 3.38 -5.91
CA ASP A 78 24.05 4.19 -4.70
C ASP A 78 22.63 4.78 -4.58
N ASN A 79 21.89 4.84 -5.68
CA ASN A 79 20.54 5.41 -5.74
C ASN A 79 19.44 4.36 -5.69
N LYS A 80 19.75 3.08 -5.45
CA LYS A 80 18.76 1.99 -5.45
C LYS A 80 17.54 2.27 -4.56
N ASP A 81 17.76 2.77 -3.35
CA ASP A 81 16.67 3.09 -2.43
C ASP A 81 15.74 4.17 -3.01
N SER A 82 16.31 5.18 -3.68
CA SER A 82 15.52 6.23 -4.33
C SER A 82 14.74 5.71 -5.55
N ILE A 83 15.32 4.77 -6.30
CA ILE A 83 14.65 4.09 -7.41
C ILE A 83 13.47 3.26 -6.89
N ILE A 84 13.71 2.43 -5.86
CA ILE A 84 12.67 1.62 -5.23
C ILE A 84 11.55 2.52 -4.69
N GLN A 85 11.89 3.63 -4.04
CA GLN A 85 10.89 4.58 -3.54
C GLN A 85 10.03 5.18 -4.66
N ALA A 86 10.62 5.48 -5.82
CA ALA A 86 9.85 5.94 -6.97
C ALA A 86 8.88 4.88 -7.49
N ILE A 87 9.30 3.60 -7.53
CA ILE A 87 8.43 2.47 -7.92
C ILE A 87 7.30 2.29 -6.91
N VAL A 88 7.59 2.32 -5.60
CA VAL A 88 6.59 2.25 -4.53
C VAL A 88 5.57 3.38 -4.65
N LEU A 89 6.04 4.61 -4.86
CA LEU A 89 5.19 5.78 -5.03
C LEU A 89 4.31 5.65 -6.27
N HIS A 90 4.87 5.21 -7.40
CA HIS A 90 4.12 5.01 -8.63
C HIS A 90 2.99 3.98 -8.45
N SER A 91 3.31 2.81 -7.88
CA SER A 91 2.33 1.76 -7.62
C SER A 91 1.20 2.23 -6.71
N THR A 92 1.54 2.83 -5.56
CA THR A 92 0.56 3.22 -4.52
C THR A 92 -0.30 4.41 -4.95
N THR A 93 0.27 5.42 -5.62
CA THR A 93 -0.48 6.61 -6.07
C THR A 93 -1.58 6.29 -7.08
N ARG A 94 -1.41 5.24 -7.90
CA ARG A 94 -2.43 4.78 -8.85
C ARG A 94 -3.70 4.26 -8.18
N LEU A 95 -3.63 3.89 -6.90
CA LEU A 95 -4.76 3.42 -6.11
C LEU A 95 -5.57 4.57 -5.48
N ILE A 96 -5.01 5.79 -5.39
CA ILE A 96 -5.67 6.95 -4.78
C ILE A 96 -7.07 7.20 -5.36
N PRO A 97 -7.30 7.23 -6.68
CA PRO A 97 -8.62 7.55 -7.21
C PRO A 97 -9.68 6.52 -6.78
N MET A 98 -9.30 5.24 -6.71
CA MET A 98 -10.17 4.17 -6.22
C MET A 98 -10.46 4.32 -4.73
N LEU A 99 -9.44 4.61 -3.92
CA LEU A 99 -9.60 4.85 -2.48
C LEU A 99 -10.47 6.08 -2.19
N GLN A 100 -10.36 7.14 -3.00
CA GLN A 100 -11.22 8.32 -2.91
C GLN A 100 -12.68 7.98 -3.21
N GLN A 101 -12.94 7.17 -4.26
CA GLN A 101 -14.29 6.70 -4.56
C GLN A 101 -14.85 5.83 -3.43
N LEU A 102 -14.04 4.93 -2.87
CA LEU A 102 -14.42 4.10 -1.74
C LEU A 102 -14.76 4.95 -0.51
N ARG A 103 -13.92 5.92 -0.17
CA ARG A 103 -14.14 6.86 0.93
C ARG A 103 -15.45 7.62 0.75
N LYS A 104 -15.72 8.20 -0.43
CA LYS A 104 -16.99 8.87 -0.74
C LYS A 104 -18.19 7.94 -0.56
N GLY A 105 -18.08 6.69 -1.02
CA GLY A 105 -19.13 5.68 -0.83
C GLY A 105 -19.39 5.35 0.64
N MET A 106 -18.35 5.35 1.48
CA MET A 106 -18.46 5.11 2.93
C MET A 106 -18.98 6.33 3.69
N GLU A 107 -18.65 7.53 3.23
CA GLU A 107 -19.11 8.81 3.79
C GLU A 107 -20.63 8.93 3.74
N LEU A 108 -21.27 8.44 2.67
CA LEU A 108 -22.74 8.40 2.54
C LEU A 108 -23.45 7.62 3.67
N TYR A 109 -22.73 6.70 4.33
CA TYR A 109 -23.25 5.91 5.44
C TYR A 109 -22.71 6.37 6.81
N GLY A 110 -22.02 7.52 6.86
CA GLY A 110 -21.39 8.06 8.09
C GLY A 110 -20.21 7.23 8.60
N LEU A 111 -19.70 6.28 7.82
CA LEU A 111 -18.66 5.35 8.26
C LEU A 111 -17.28 6.01 8.34
N VAL A 112 -16.99 6.97 7.45
CA VAL A 112 -15.74 7.75 7.47
C VAL A 112 -15.59 8.51 8.80
N ASP A 113 -16.65 9.16 9.27
CA ASP A 113 -16.63 9.87 10.56
C ASP A 113 -16.40 8.94 11.74
N GLN A 114 -16.98 7.73 11.71
CA GLN A 114 -16.77 6.74 12.76
C GLN A 114 -15.34 6.23 12.79
N MET A 115 -14.75 5.95 11.63
CA MET A 115 -13.36 5.54 11.50
C MET A 115 -12.40 6.65 11.95
N ALA A 116 -12.70 7.90 11.61
CA ALA A 116 -11.90 9.05 12.05
C ALA A 116 -11.96 9.28 13.57
N ARG A 117 -13.11 9.01 14.21
CA ARG A 117 -13.28 9.12 15.67
C ARG A 117 -12.63 7.98 16.45
N ASN A 118 -12.65 6.77 15.89
CA ASN A 118 -12.15 5.57 16.56
C ASN A 118 -11.23 4.74 15.64
N PRO A 119 -10.09 5.30 15.18
CA PRO A 119 -9.25 4.66 14.17
C PRO A 119 -8.68 3.32 14.64
N GLU A 120 -8.26 3.19 15.90
CA GLU A 120 -7.71 1.92 16.41
C GLU A 120 -8.79 0.84 16.51
N ALA A 121 -9.98 1.19 16.98
CA ALA A 121 -11.09 0.23 17.13
C ALA A 121 -11.59 -0.29 15.78
N CYS A 122 -11.57 0.57 14.76
CA CYS A 122 -11.99 0.20 13.41
C CYS A 122 -10.88 -0.52 12.62
N HIS A 123 -9.61 -0.37 12.98
CA HIS A 123 -8.47 -0.89 12.19
C HIS A 123 -8.58 -2.39 11.90
N SER A 124 -8.88 -3.21 12.93
CA SER A 124 -8.99 -4.67 12.80
C SER A 124 -10.16 -5.14 11.91
N LEU A 125 -11.12 -4.26 11.63
CA LEU A 125 -12.24 -4.57 10.74
C LEU A 125 -11.83 -4.53 9.26
N PHE A 126 -10.82 -3.72 8.93
CA PHE A 126 -10.41 -3.43 7.57
C PHE A 126 -9.05 -4.00 7.22
N VAL A 127 -8.12 -4.02 8.18
CA VAL A 127 -6.75 -4.47 8.01
C VAL A 127 -6.60 -5.84 8.67
N PRO A 128 -6.10 -6.86 7.95
CA PRO A 128 -5.83 -8.14 8.57
C PRO A 128 -4.84 -7.97 9.72
N GLY A 129 -5.18 -8.50 10.90
CA GLY A 129 -4.24 -8.57 12.01
C GLY A 129 -3.03 -9.43 11.62
N LYS A 130 -1.85 -9.11 12.14
CA LYS A 130 -0.73 -10.05 12.08
C LYS A 130 -1.18 -11.32 12.80
N ILE A 131 -1.41 -12.41 12.07
CA ILE A 131 -1.50 -13.73 12.69
C ILE A 131 -0.10 -14.02 13.24
N THR A 132 0.19 -13.59 14.46
CA THR A 132 1.31 -14.14 15.21
C THR A 132 1.05 -15.64 15.30
N LYS A 133 1.92 -16.41 14.65
CA LYS A 133 2.02 -17.87 14.67
C LYS A 133 2.35 -18.40 16.08
N GLY A 134 1.62 -17.95 17.11
CA GLY A 134 1.84 -18.23 18.53
C GLY A 134 0.71 -19.02 19.19
N LEU A 135 -0.36 -19.38 18.47
CA LEU A 135 -1.50 -20.13 19.00
C LEU A 135 -1.71 -21.51 18.35
N MET A 136 -0.66 -22.10 17.77
CA MET A 136 -0.63 -23.52 17.36
C MET A 136 0.25 -24.37 18.31
N GLN A 137 0.15 -24.10 19.60
CA GLN A 137 0.57 -25.00 20.67
C GLN A 137 -0.50 -24.88 21.75
N ILE A 138 -1.54 -25.71 21.65
CA ILE A 138 -2.36 -26.34 22.70
C ILE A 138 -3.61 -26.88 21.98
N SER A 139 -3.53 -28.15 21.58
CA SER A 139 -4.57 -29.19 21.68
C SER A 139 -4.05 -30.44 20.97
#